data_AF-A0A0F9NBY1-F1
#
_entry.id   AF-A0A0F9NBY1-F1
#
_cell.length_a   1.000
_cell.length_b   1.000
_cell.length_c   1.000
_cell.angle_alpha   90.00
_cell.angle_beta   90.00
_cell.angle_gamma   90.00
#
_symmetry.space_group_name_H-M   'P 1'
#
loop_
_entity.id
_entity.type
_entity.pdbx_description
1 polymer ?
#
loop_
_entity_poly.entity_id
_entity_poly.type
_entity_poly.pdbx_seq_one_letter_code
_entity_poly.pdbx_strand_id
1 'polypeptide(L)'
;MKRLLAYLVSTIILSITYSATAYEVLQCVSDKYIFPKTQKSGLSNPAKRGKHKFDVITYGKKPFLFSIDEPDIITPIVTIPSFLAEYSKNRGYKYDAYHTFESTSLALDGNVWFPDTSEKKPVILLVHGNSDPGFDYLGELLSSRGYVVVQVDQTYLNGLRGENGARGWILLEHLKLLRSWNIKQDSIFYKKLDLENIALIGMSRGGEAVSLASTFNNLKTLPNSDELTEFGFGIKSVVALAPMDGQYQHANGKNVLRNTNYLVLQGGHDADVYQFLGSQQWQRTLFDDGNDYVKHSIYIYKANHINFNQDMSNDTHWGESKKFYKKLLSPRQQEQLTKVFVSAFIDLTLLGKKEYENILRRPPIAEFDLPKDIYVSRYITSAFQLIENFEVLNTDRKRYKVFVDDQEQLGMPSIVKERLRGGVDTPNNVLALKLKKQIETSFQVKLAQMDGSAIDDKFLTFAIAVLGSEDKRECRPYNLLSDIKIEIFNKHGVVINQDFTSQGSISPLLTSDYSELESKDVSYPPTEPILQTVIFPIELIAENNSTDEIILNISFTPNQDMSIILDDIGIVR
;
A
#
# COMPACT_ATOMS: atom_id res chain seq x y z
N MET A 1 -2.66 -79.25 -27.47
CA MET A 1 -3.76 -78.31 -27.13
C MET A 1 -3.13 -77.12 -26.39
N LYS A 2 -3.08 -75.93 -27.00
CA LYS A 2 -3.92 -74.76 -26.64
C LYS A 2 -3.92 -74.50 -25.12
N ARG A 3 -3.54 -73.36 -24.54
CA ARG A 3 -3.47 -71.96 -25.00
C ARG A 3 -2.80 -71.11 -23.89
N LEU A 4 -2.14 -70.04 -24.32
CA LEU A 4 -2.03 -68.69 -23.72
C LEU A 4 -2.11 -68.53 -22.20
N LEU A 5 -1.05 -67.93 -21.63
CA LEU A 5 -1.24 -66.74 -20.79
C LEU A 5 -0.13 -65.74 -21.11
N ALA A 6 -0.52 -64.65 -21.79
CA ALA A 6 0.35 -63.56 -22.18
C ALA A 6 0.63 -62.67 -20.96
N TYR A 7 1.91 -62.36 -20.76
CA TYR A 7 2.36 -61.30 -19.87
C TYR A 7 1.90 -59.95 -20.42
N LEU A 8 0.95 -59.31 -19.74
CA LEU A 8 0.62 -57.90 -19.93
C LEU A 8 1.49 -57.11 -18.94
N VAL A 9 2.66 -56.67 -19.39
CA VAL A 9 3.44 -55.64 -18.68
C VAL A 9 2.71 -54.32 -18.90
N SER A 10 1.82 -53.98 -17.98
CA SER A 10 1.31 -52.61 -17.86
C SER A 10 2.42 -51.77 -17.24
N THR A 11 3.13 -51.01 -18.07
CA THR A 11 3.93 -49.87 -17.63
C THR A 11 2.99 -48.81 -17.07
N ILE A 12 2.76 -48.87 -15.77
CA ILE A 12 2.24 -47.73 -15.02
C ILE A 12 3.37 -46.68 -15.03
N ILE A 13 3.30 -45.77 -16.01
CA ILE A 13 4.00 -44.49 -15.91
C ILE A 13 3.29 -43.75 -14.79
N LEU A 14 3.82 -43.89 -13.58
CA LEU A 14 3.47 -43.03 -12.45
C LEU A 14 3.94 -41.63 -12.85
N SER A 15 3.03 -40.81 -13.38
CA SER A 15 3.24 -39.38 -13.45
C SER A 15 3.27 -38.85 -12.03
N ILE A 16 4.46 -38.91 -11.42
CA ILE A 16 4.77 -38.19 -10.19
C ILE A 16 4.73 -36.71 -10.56
N THR A 17 3.54 -36.14 -10.53
CA THR A 17 3.39 -34.69 -10.44
C THR A 17 3.91 -34.33 -9.05
N TYR A 18 5.17 -33.89 -8.99
CA TYR A 18 5.72 -33.30 -7.77
C TYR A 18 4.81 -32.13 -7.41
N SER A 19 3.96 -32.35 -6.42
CA SER A 19 3.21 -31.28 -5.79
C SER A 19 4.21 -30.55 -4.91
N ALA A 20 4.92 -29.58 -5.49
CA ALA A 20 5.79 -28.72 -4.72
C ALA A 20 4.98 -28.13 -3.55
N THR A 21 5.51 -28.25 -2.34
CA THR A 21 4.92 -27.64 -1.15
C THR A 21 4.98 -26.11 -1.29
N ALA A 22 4.10 -25.36 -0.63
CA ALA A 22 4.12 -23.90 -0.68
C ALA A 22 5.48 -23.32 -0.25
N TYR A 23 6.18 -23.99 0.68
CA TYR A 23 7.55 -23.65 1.07
C TYR A 23 8.57 -23.83 -0.07
N GLU A 24 8.48 -24.91 -0.85
CA GLU A 24 9.35 -25.13 -2.01
C GLU A 24 9.10 -24.09 -3.11
N VAL A 25 7.84 -23.68 -3.31
CA VAL A 25 7.47 -22.58 -4.22
C VAL A 25 8.04 -21.25 -3.74
N LEU A 26 7.91 -20.93 -2.45
CA LEU A 26 8.46 -19.70 -1.85
C LEU A 26 9.98 -19.59 -2.04
N GLN A 27 10.72 -20.67 -1.75
CA GLN A 27 12.18 -20.69 -1.93
C GLN A 27 12.55 -20.57 -3.40
N CYS A 28 11.87 -21.33 -4.26
CA CYS A 28 12.07 -21.22 -5.69
C CYS A 28 11.90 -19.78 -6.21
N VAL A 29 10.77 -19.14 -5.90
CA VAL A 29 10.45 -17.78 -6.38
C VAL A 29 11.54 -16.83 -5.91
N SER A 30 11.98 -16.95 -4.66
CA SER A 30 13.08 -16.14 -4.11
C SER A 30 14.40 -16.34 -4.84
N ASP A 31 14.73 -17.59 -5.20
CA ASP A 31 16.00 -17.96 -5.85
C ASP A 31 16.04 -17.60 -7.34
N LYS A 32 14.87 -17.63 -8.00
CA LYS A 32 14.73 -17.39 -9.44
C LYS A 32 14.37 -15.95 -9.80
N TYR A 33 13.95 -15.13 -8.82
CA TYR A 33 13.59 -13.74 -9.07
C TYR A 33 14.80 -12.89 -9.47
N ILE A 34 14.71 -12.25 -10.63
CA ILE A 34 15.72 -11.33 -11.12
C ILE A 34 15.40 -9.95 -10.55
N PHE A 35 16.13 -9.56 -9.50
CA PHE A 35 16.01 -8.24 -8.93
C PHE A 35 16.39 -7.16 -9.96
N PRO A 36 15.59 -6.08 -10.08
CA PRO A 36 15.99 -4.92 -10.87
C PRO A 36 17.39 -4.45 -10.46
N LYS A 37 18.20 -4.01 -11.42
CA LYS A 37 19.53 -3.46 -11.11
C LYS A 37 19.36 -2.29 -10.14
N THR A 38 19.93 -2.43 -8.95
CA THR A 38 19.94 -1.36 -7.97
C THR A 38 20.89 -0.27 -8.43
N GLN A 39 20.34 0.91 -8.72
CA GLN A 39 21.15 2.09 -8.94
C GLN A 39 21.62 2.61 -7.58
N LYS A 40 22.89 3.01 -7.47
CA LYS A 40 23.34 3.79 -6.31
C LYS A 40 22.58 5.12 -6.35
N SER A 41 21.83 5.40 -5.30
CA SER A 41 21.12 6.68 -5.16
C SER A 41 22.10 7.81 -4.83
N GLY A 42 23.18 7.50 -4.10
CA GLY A 42 24.09 8.52 -3.57
C GLY A 42 23.48 9.33 -2.43
N LEU A 43 22.30 8.93 -1.96
CA LEU A 43 21.53 9.61 -0.92
C LEU A 43 21.85 9.02 0.44
N SER A 44 21.70 9.83 1.49
CA SER A 44 21.80 9.30 2.85
C SER A 44 20.66 8.32 3.13
N ASN A 45 20.99 7.16 3.69
CA ASN A 45 20.01 6.16 4.08
C ASN A 45 18.94 6.78 5.01
N PRO A 46 17.66 6.81 4.58
CA PRO A 46 16.58 7.47 5.32
C PRO A 46 16.27 6.80 6.66
N ALA A 47 16.69 5.55 6.87
CA ALA A 47 16.56 4.84 8.15
C ALA A 47 17.63 5.19 9.18
N LYS A 48 18.61 6.04 8.84
CA LYS A 48 19.59 6.54 9.81
C LYS A 48 19.01 7.70 10.60
N ARG A 49 19.34 7.71 11.91
CA ARG A 49 19.04 8.83 12.80
C ARG A 49 19.59 10.13 12.23
N GLY A 50 18.84 11.21 12.41
CA GLY A 50 19.25 12.55 12.02
C GLY A 50 20.15 13.21 13.07
N LYS A 51 20.30 14.53 12.95
CA LYS A 51 21.21 15.34 13.78
C LYS A 51 20.59 15.86 15.06
N HIS A 52 19.26 15.80 15.21
CA HIS A 52 18.57 16.36 16.37
C HIS A 52 18.65 15.38 17.55
N LYS A 53 18.95 15.92 18.74
CA LYS A 53 18.60 15.26 20.00
C LYS A 53 17.10 15.44 20.24
N PHE A 54 16.52 14.62 21.11
CA PHE A 54 15.12 14.71 21.46
C PHE A 54 14.91 14.28 22.91
N ASP A 55 13.84 14.80 23.50
CA ASP A 55 13.29 14.35 24.78
C ASP A 55 12.02 13.54 24.52
N VAL A 56 11.63 12.70 25.48
CA VAL A 56 10.37 11.97 25.46
C VAL A 56 9.49 12.52 26.58
N ILE A 57 8.31 13.01 26.23
CA ILE A 57 7.33 13.59 27.15
C ILE A 57 6.08 12.74 27.12
N THR A 58 5.57 12.37 28.28
CA THR A 58 4.33 11.63 28.43
C THR A 58 3.17 12.57 28.74
N TYR A 59 2.00 12.34 28.15
CA TYR A 59 0.78 13.01 28.56
C TYR A 59 -0.34 12.00 28.73
N GLY A 60 -1.25 12.27 29.65
CA GLY A 60 -2.36 11.36 29.91
C GLY A 60 -3.24 11.75 31.08
N LYS A 61 -4.09 10.80 31.49
CA LYS A 61 -4.98 10.96 32.64
C LYS A 61 -4.16 11.15 33.92
N LYS A 62 -4.65 12.01 34.81
CA LYS A 62 -4.15 12.04 36.20
C LYS A 62 -4.43 10.67 36.86
N PRO A 63 -3.42 9.97 37.36
CA PRO A 63 -3.64 8.69 38.02
C PRO A 63 -4.37 8.84 39.36
N PHE A 64 -4.95 7.74 39.85
CA PHE A 64 -5.52 7.67 41.18
C PHE A 64 -4.40 7.68 42.25
N LEU A 65 -4.72 8.09 43.49
CA LEU A 65 -3.76 8.20 44.60
C LEU A 65 -2.79 7.00 44.67
N PHE A 66 -1.49 7.29 44.83
CA PHE A 66 -0.37 6.33 44.96
C PHE A 66 0.15 5.66 43.67
N SER A 67 -0.16 6.18 42.48
CA SER A 67 0.56 5.76 41.27
C SER A 67 2.02 6.23 41.30
N ILE A 68 2.92 5.35 40.88
CA ILE A 68 4.35 5.63 40.73
C ILE A 68 4.67 6.29 39.38
N ASP A 69 3.78 6.13 38.40
CA ASP A 69 3.92 6.68 37.06
C ASP A 69 2.86 7.78 36.88
N GLU A 70 3.27 9.04 37.03
CA GLU A 70 2.46 10.22 36.69
C GLU A 70 2.90 10.74 35.32
N PRO A 71 1.98 11.09 34.41
CA PRO A 71 2.36 11.69 33.14
C PRO A 71 2.95 13.08 33.36
N ASP A 72 3.91 13.47 32.52
CA ASP A 72 4.52 14.80 32.59
C ASP A 72 3.48 15.91 32.40
N ILE A 73 2.46 15.66 31.59
CA ILE A 73 1.35 16.57 31.32
C ILE A 73 0.00 15.87 31.51
N ILE A 74 -0.81 16.40 32.42
CA ILE A 74 -2.20 15.94 32.59
C ILE A 74 -3.08 16.54 31.50
N THR A 75 -3.82 15.69 30.79
CA THR A 75 -4.74 16.14 29.74
C THR A 75 -6.12 16.48 30.26
N PRO A 76 -6.85 17.40 29.58
CA PRO A 76 -8.28 17.50 29.77
C PRO A 76 -8.98 16.21 29.34
N ILE A 77 -10.23 16.09 29.76
CA ILE A 77 -11.14 15.03 29.35
C ILE A 77 -11.87 15.47 28.07
N VAL A 78 -12.05 14.55 27.13
CA VAL A 78 -12.79 14.74 25.87
C VAL A 78 -14.01 13.82 25.80
N THR A 79 -15.01 14.28 25.04
CA THR A 79 -16.23 13.51 24.74
C THR A 79 -16.21 13.12 23.28
N ILE A 80 -16.37 11.82 23.00
CA ILE A 80 -16.49 11.33 21.63
C ILE A 80 -17.93 11.54 21.13
N PRO A 81 -18.12 12.06 19.90
CA PRO A 81 -19.45 12.34 19.37
C PRO A 81 -20.36 11.11 19.25
N SER A 82 -21.65 11.30 19.52
CA SER A 82 -22.65 10.22 19.53
C SER A 82 -22.82 9.52 18.19
N PHE A 83 -22.62 10.20 17.06
CA PHE A 83 -22.80 9.61 15.72
C PHE A 83 -21.91 8.38 15.49
N LEU A 84 -20.75 8.31 16.16
CA LEU A 84 -19.85 7.17 16.04
C LEU A 84 -20.35 5.96 16.86
N ALA A 85 -20.96 6.22 18.02
CA ALA A 85 -21.65 5.18 18.79
C ALA A 85 -22.88 4.67 18.03
N GLU A 86 -23.66 5.58 17.44
CA GLU A 86 -24.80 5.25 16.59
C GLU A 86 -24.38 4.41 15.37
N TYR A 87 -23.27 4.74 14.71
CA TYR A 87 -22.71 3.93 13.62
C TYR A 87 -22.48 2.48 14.06
N SER A 88 -21.78 2.29 15.18
CA SER A 88 -21.47 0.96 15.72
C SER A 88 -22.75 0.20 16.08
N LYS A 89 -23.73 0.86 16.71
CA LYS A 89 -25.02 0.28 17.07
C LYS A 89 -25.84 -0.13 15.84
N ASN A 90 -25.90 0.72 14.82
CA ASN A 90 -26.68 0.47 13.59
C ASN A 90 -26.13 -0.70 12.76
N ARG A 91 -24.84 -1.05 12.93
CA ARG A 91 -24.23 -2.25 12.35
C ARG A 91 -24.59 -3.55 13.06
N GLY A 92 -25.34 -3.48 14.18
CA GLY A 92 -25.76 -4.66 14.93
C GLY A 92 -24.64 -5.31 15.74
N TYR A 93 -23.57 -4.58 16.06
CA TYR A 93 -22.56 -5.08 16.98
C TYR A 93 -23.18 -5.25 18.38
N LYS A 94 -23.10 -6.48 18.92
CA LYS A 94 -23.83 -6.98 20.11
C LYS A 94 -23.64 -6.11 21.36
N TYR A 95 -22.55 -5.34 21.37
CA TYR A 95 -22.24 -4.24 22.27
C TYR A 95 -21.61 -3.19 21.36
N ASP A 96 -22.19 -1.99 21.24
CA ASP A 96 -21.48 -0.95 20.50
C ASP A 96 -20.11 -0.68 21.18
N ALA A 97 -19.11 -0.29 20.40
CA ALA A 97 -17.76 -0.08 20.92
C ALA A 97 -17.71 0.91 22.10
N TYR A 98 -18.71 1.77 22.23
CA TYR A 98 -18.70 2.89 23.16
C TYR A 98 -19.30 2.56 24.52
N HIS A 99 -19.95 1.41 24.69
CA HIS A 99 -20.42 0.93 25.99
C HIS A 99 -19.31 0.41 26.90
N THR A 100 -18.14 0.07 26.36
CA THR A 100 -17.04 -0.54 27.14
C THR A 100 -16.08 0.47 27.76
N PHE A 101 -16.21 1.76 27.43
CA PHE A 101 -15.42 2.85 28.01
C PHE A 101 -16.25 4.11 28.22
N GLU A 102 -15.82 4.99 29.13
CA GLU A 102 -16.50 6.27 29.38
C GLU A 102 -16.25 7.25 28.22
N SER A 103 -17.01 7.09 27.14
CA SER A 103 -16.89 7.90 25.91
C SER A 103 -17.18 9.38 26.09
N THR A 104 -17.83 9.78 27.19
CA THR A 104 -18.07 11.17 27.59
C THR A 104 -17.03 11.70 28.59
N SER A 105 -16.08 10.85 29.00
CA SER A 105 -15.03 11.21 29.96
C SER A 105 -13.67 10.58 29.62
N LEU A 106 -13.23 10.70 28.37
CA LEU A 106 -12.01 10.09 27.87
C LEU A 106 -10.78 10.99 28.10
N ALA A 107 -9.73 10.47 28.71
CA ALA A 107 -8.44 11.14 28.71
C ALA A 107 -7.70 10.84 27.39
N LEU A 108 -6.89 11.80 26.94
CA LEU A 108 -6.06 11.60 25.76
C LEU A 108 -4.67 11.19 26.25
N ASP A 109 -4.22 9.99 25.89
CA ASP A 109 -2.94 9.43 26.37
C ASP A 109 -1.93 9.28 25.22
N GLY A 110 -0.65 9.50 25.50
CA GLY A 110 0.40 9.29 24.51
C GLY A 110 1.79 9.80 24.90
N ASN A 111 2.76 9.48 24.04
CA ASN A 111 4.16 9.84 24.18
C ASN A 111 4.59 10.77 23.05
N VAL A 112 5.37 11.81 23.37
CA VAL A 112 5.87 12.80 22.42
C VAL A 112 7.40 12.74 22.37
N TRP A 113 7.97 12.32 21.23
CA TRP A 113 9.38 12.52 20.94
C TRP A 113 9.58 13.93 20.39
N PHE A 114 10.06 14.81 21.26
CA PHE A 114 10.18 16.23 20.99
C PHE A 114 11.64 16.60 20.66
N PRO A 115 11.95 16.99 19.41
CA PRO A 115 13.31 17.34 19.03
C PRO A 115 13.76 18.62 19.74
N ASP A 116 15.02 18.66 20.19
CA ASP A 116 15.63 19.85 20.75
C ASP A 116 15.87 20.88 19.64
N THR A 117 14.98 21.87 19.56
CA THR A 117 14.99 22.89 18.52
C THR A 117 14.28 24.18 18.93
N SER A 118 14.83 25.31 18.48
CA SER A 118 14.18 26.60 18.59
C SER A 118 13.04 26.77 17.58
N GLU A 119 13.17 26.16 16.40
CA GLU A 119 12.26 26.26 15.25
C GLU A 119 10.97 25.45 15.39
N LYS A 120 9.91 25.90 14.70
CA LYS A 120 8.66 25.16 14.51
C LYS A 120 8.93 23.91 13.67
N LYS A 121 8.43 22.73 14.08
CA LYS A 121 8.65 21.46 13.38
C LYS A 121 7.36 20.77 12.95
N PRO A 122 7.34 20.09 11.79
CA PRO A 122 6.19 19.28 11.35
C PRO A 122 5.83 18.21 12.39
N VAL A 123 4.53 17.88 12.46
CA VAL A 123 3.98 16.98 13.47
C VAL A 123 3.58 15.64 12.84
N ILE A 124 3.91 14.54 13.50
CA ILE A 124 3.56 13.19 13.06
C ILE A 124 2.82 12.49 14.18
N LEU A 125 1.62 11.97 13.92
CA LEU A 125 0.92 11.11 14.86
C LEU A 125 1.07 9.64 14.44
N LEU A 126 1.41 8.78 15.40
CA LEU A 126 1.51 7.33 15.25
C LEU A 126 0.36 6.67 16.03
N VAL A 127 -0.33 5.70 15.44
CA VAL A 127 -1.41 4.98 16.12
C VAL A 127 -1.36 3.47 15.85
N HIS A 128 -1.53 2.70 16.90
CA HIS A 128 -1.55 1.25 16.83
C HIS A 128 -2.93 0.72 16.43
N GLY A 129 -2.99 -0.59 16.14
CA GLY A 129 -4.22 -1.31 15.89
C GLY A 129 -4.76 -1.97 17.16
N ASN A 130 -5.11 -3.24 17.05
CA ASN A 130 -5.56 -4.05 18.18
C ASN A 130 -4.37 -4.65 18.96
N SER A 131 -3.51 -3.78 19.50
CA SER A 131 -2.26 -4.09 20.21
C SER A 131 -1.96 -2.96 21.20
N ASP A 132 -0.85 -3.02 21.94
CA ASP A 132 -0.32 -1.85 22.62
C ASP A 132 0.50 -0.97 21.65
N PRO A 133 0.83 0.28 22.02
CA PRO A 133 1.75 1.13 21.26
C PRO A 133 3.15 0.50 21.16
N GLY A 134 3.80 0.61 20.00
CA GLY A 134 5.18 0.12 19.85
C GLY A 134 5.86 0.56 18.55
N PHE A 135 5.72 1.85 18.24
CA PHE A 135 6.44 2.54 17.18
C PHE A 135 7.56 3.44 17.71
N ASP A 136 8.11 3.14 18.89
CA ASP A 136 9.20 3.90 19.50
C ASP A 136 10.38 4.06 18.52
N TYR A 137 10.70 3.02 17.75
CA TYR A 137 11.71 3.10 16.68
C TYR A 137 11.44 4.17 15.60
N LEU A 138 10.16 4.45 15.27
CA LEU A 138 9.78 5.54 14.38
C LEU A 138 9.78 6.87 15.13
N GLY A 139 9.30 6.90 16.37
CA GLY A 139 9.34 8.06 17.27
C GLY A 139 10.76 8.63 17.36
N GLU A 140 11.72 7.79 17.75
CA GLU A 140 13.12 8.16 17.86
C GLU A 140 13.74 8.55 16.51
N LEU A 141 13.48 7.77 15.44
CA LEU A 141 14.05 8.02 14.13
C LEU A 141 13.58 9.36 13.59
N LEU A 142 12.27 9.56 13.48
CA LEU A 142 11.68 10.74 12.88
C LEU A 142 11.97 11.97 13.76
N SER A 143 11.94 11.85 15.09
CA SER A 143 12.31 12.98 15.95
C SER A 143 13.75 13.41 15.79
N SER A 144 14.69 12.46 15.72
CA SER A 144 16.09 12.78 15.41
C SER A 144 16.30 13.45 14.03
N ARG A 145 15.33 13.28 13.12
CA ARG A 145 15.31 13.91 11.79
C ARG A 145 14.60 15.27 11.76
N GLY A 146 14.07 15.73 12.88
CA GLY A 146 13.50 17.07 13.03
C GLY A 146 11.97 17.12 12.94
N TYR A 147 11.28 16.04 13.30
CA TYR A 147 9.82 15.99 13.41
C TYR A 147 9.39 15.93 14.88
N VAL A 148 8.25 16.53 15.23
CA VAL A 148 7.60 16.23 16.52
C VAL A 148 6.75 15.00 16.33
N VAL A 149 7.02 13.93 17.05
CA VAL A 149 6.33 12.65 16.85
C VAL A 149 5.52 12.31 18.08
N VAL A 150 4.24 12.02 17.89
CA VAL A 150 3.27 11.72 18.94
C VAL A 150 2.73 10.31 18.73
N GLN A 151 3.08 9.37 19.61
CA GLN A 151 2.46 8.05 19.63
C GLN A 151 1.24 8.10 20.53
N VAL A 152 0.07 7.88 19.94
CA VAL A 152 -1.21 7.91 20.63
C VAL A 152 -1.53 6.52 21.17
N ASP A 153 -1.95 6.47 22.43
CA ASP A 153 -2.49 5.26 23.06
C ASP A 153 -4.02 5.22 22.89
N GLN A 154 -4.50 4.14 22.29
CA GLN A 154 -5.91 3.83 22.10
C GLN A 154 -6.25 2.41 22.58
N THR A 155 -5.49 1.86 23.53
CA THR A 155 -5.67 0.47 24.01
C THR A 155 -7.07 0.24 24.59
N TYR A 156 -7.74 1.27 25.10
CA TYR A 156 -9.16 1.21 25.53
C TYR A 156 -10.14 0.87 24.39
N LEU A 157 -9.72 0.97 23.13
CA LEU A 157 -10.50 0.55 21.95
C LEU A 157 -10.18 -0.87 21.46
N ASN A 158 -9.26 -1.57 22.12
CA ASN A 158 -8.88 -2.92 21.72
C ASN A 158 -9.99 -3.94 22.03
N GLY A 159 -10.12 -4.94 21.17
CA GLY A 159 -11.14 -6.01 21.25
C GLY A 159 -12.54 -5.59 20.77
N LEU A 160 -12.75 -4.32 20.45
CA LEU A 160 -14.05 -3.80 20.03
C LEU A 160 -14.33 -4.08 18.55
N ARG A 161 -15.55 -3.79 18.11
CA ARG A 161 -15.95 -3.86 16.70
C ARG A 161 -16.62 -2.56 16.30
N GLY A 162 -16.32 -2.06 15.09
CA GLY A 162 -16.92 -0.83 14.57
C GLY A 162 -16.29 0.46 15.08
N GLU A 163 -15.12 0.39 15.71
CA GLU A 163 -14.48 1.48 16.44
C GLU A 163 -13.46 2.28 15.62
N ASN A 164 -13.14 1.89 14.38
CA ASN A 164 -12.11 2.60 13.59
C ASN A 164 -12.45 4.07 13.33
N GLY A 165 -13.75 4.41 13.26
CA GLY A 165 -14.20 5.80 13.25
C GLY A 165 -13.85 6.55 14.55
N ALA A 166 -13.97 5.90 15.71
CA ALA A 166 -13.52 6.41 17.01
C ALA A 166 -12.04 6.73 16.97
N ARG A 167 -11.25 5.73 16.57
CA ARG A 167 -9.79 5.80 16.49
C ARG A 167 -9.35 6.99 15.66
N GLY A 168 -9.99 7.18 14.49
CA GLY A 168 -9.73 8.32 13.61
C GLY A 168 -10.15 9.67 14.22
N TRP A 169 -11.29 9.73 14.90
CA TRP A 169 -11.75 10.95 15.57
C TRP A 169 -10.81 11.39 16.70
N ILE A 170 -10.39 10.44 17.54
CA ILE A 170 -9.50 10.68 18.67
C ILE A 170 -8.18 11.32 18.21
N LEU A 171 -7.61 10.90 17.07
CA LEU A 171 -6.42 11.54 16.51
C LEU A 171 -6.60 13.04 16.27
N LEU A 172 -7.78 13.48 15.85
CA LEU A 172 -8.08 14.90 15.66
C LEU A 172 -8.25 15.63 16.99
N GLU A 173 -8.76 14.97 18.03
CA GLU A 173 -8.78 15.52 19.39
C GLU A 173 -7.35 15.70 19.96
N HIS A 174 -6.42 14.77 19.66
CA HIS A 174 -5.00 14.97 19.97
C HIS A 174 -4.42 16.20 19.23
N LEU A 175 -4.76 16.40 17.95
CA LEU A 175 -4.32 17.60 17.23
C LEU A 175 -4.91 18.90 17.81
N LYS A 176 -6.16 18.89 18.31
CA LYS A 176 -6.76 20.02 19.04
C LYS A 176 -6.02 20.30 20.34
N LEU A 177 -5.67 19.26 21.10
CA LEU A 177 -4.88 19.37 22.31
C LEU A 177 -3.49 19.97 22.02
N LEU A 178 -2.79 19.45 21.01
CA LEU A 178 -1.50 19.98 20.56
C LEU A 178 -1.60 21.44 20.10
N ARG A 179 -2.67 21.83 19.40
CA ARG A 179 -2.93 23.24 19.05
C ARG A 179 -3.05 24.11 20.29
N SER A 180 -3.81 23.65 21.30
CA SER A 180 -3.98 24.38 22.56
C SER A 180 -2.65 24.59 23.28
N TRP A 181 -1.77 23.59 23.29
CA TRP A 181 -0.44 23.69 23.86
C TRP A 181 0.47 24.61 23.03
N ASN A 182 0.37 24.55 21.69
CA ASN A 182 1.17 25.38 20.79
C ASN A 182 0.89 26.90 20.94
N ILE A 183 -0.28 27.28 21.45
CA ILE A 183 -0.66 28.69 21.67
C ILE A 183 -0.47 29.17 23.12
N LYS A 184 -0.30 28.26 24.08
CA LYS A 184 -0.24 28.58 25.52
C LYS A 184 1.20 28.92 25.92
N GLN A 185 1.45 30.12 26.44
CA GLN A 185 2.81 30.64 26.70
C GLN A 185 3.64 29.82 27.69
N ASP A 186 2.99 29.20 28.68
CA ASP A 186 3.61 28.36 29.70
C ASP A 186 3.74 26.89 29.25
N SER A 187 3.29 26.54 28.04
CA SER A 187 3.50 25.21 27.48
C SER A 187 4.90 25.08 26.90
N ILE A 188 5.53 23.92 27.12
CA ILE A 188 6.79 23.52 26.47
C ILE A 188 6.68 23.48 24.93
N PHE A 189 5.45 23.35 24.40
CA PHE A 189 5.18 23.30 22.96
C PHE A 189 4.89 24.69 22.35
N TYR A 190 4.95 25.77 23.14
CA TYR A 190 4.58 27.11 22.68
C TYR A 190 5.35 27.53 21.42
N LYS A 191 4.62 27.71 20.31
CA LYS A 191 5.15 28.06 18.97
C LYS A 191 6.14 27.05 18.39
N LYS A 192 6.10 25.79 18.82
CA LYS A 192 7.01 24.73 18.38
C LYS A 192 6.39 23.76 17.37
N LEU A 193 5.07 23.69 17.29
CA LEU A 193 4.38 22.66 16.50
C LEU A 193 3.86 23.23 15.18
N ASP A 194 4.28 22.64 14.06
CA ASP A 194 3.81 22.98 12.72
C ASP A 194 2.59 22.17 12.30
N LEU A 195 1.42 22.65 12.72
CA LEU A 195 0.13 22.02 12.44
C LEU A 195 -0.39 22.26 11.01
N GLU A 196 0.39 22.91 10.15
CA GLU A 196 0.13 23.00 8.71
C GLU A 196 0.86 21.91 7.91
N ASN A 197 1.76 21.15 8.57
CA ASN A 197 2.56 20.08 7.99
C ASN A 197 2.44 18.84 8.89
N ILE A 198 1.33 18.11 8.75
CA ILE A 198 1.03 16.93 9.55
C ILE A 198 1.08 15.65 8.72
N ALA A 199 1.64 14.60 9.30
CA ALA A 199 1.46 13.23 8.81
C ALA A 199 0.79 12.34 9.87
N LEU A 200 -0.04 11.40 9.42
CA LEU A 200 -0.67 10.39 10.25
C LEU A 200 -0.18 9.01 9.83
N ILE A 201 0.29 8.20 10.77
CA ILE A 201 0.82 6.86 10.52
C ILE A 201 0.07 5.87 11.41
N GLY A 202 -0.48 4.82 10.82
CA GLY A 202 -1.28 3.86 11.56
C GLY A 202 -1.10 2.43 11.08
N MET A 203 -1.23 1.47 12.00
CA MET A 203 -1.14 0.04 11.67
C MET A 203 -2.46 -0.71 11.87
N SER A 204 -2.77 -1.69 11.01
CA SER A 204 -3.94 -2.56 11.16
C SER A 204 -5.23 -1.74 11.22
N ARG A 205 -6.02 -1.83 12.29
CA ARG A 205 -7.16 -0.94 12.55
C ARG A 205 -6.78 0.55 12.62
N GLY A 206 -5.63 0.85 13.21
CA GLY A 206 -5.05 2.20 13.21
C GLY A 206 -4.71 2.69 11.79
N GLY A 207 -4.39 1.78 10.87
CA GLY A 207 -4.13 2.11 9.47
C GLY A 207 -5.37 2.56 8.70
N GLU A 208 -6.55 2.00 9.02
CA GLU A 208 -7.83 2.56 8.55
C GLU A 208 -8.12 3.90 9.25
N ALA A 209 -7.89 3.96 10.57
CA ALA A 209 -8.17 5.13 11.40
C ALA A 209 -7.48 6.41 10.91
N VAL A 210 -6.21 6.35 10.48
CA VAL A 210 -5.50 7.52 9.95
C VAL A 210 -6.09 8.04 8.65
N SER A 211 -6.63 7.15 7.81
CA SER A 211 -7.34 7.54 6.58
C SER A 211 -8.70 8.17 6.89
N LEU A 212 -9.38 7.71 7.95
CA LEU A 212 -10.63 8.29 8.43
C LEU A 212 -10.41 9.64 9.11
N ALA A 213 -9.35 9.80 9.92
CA ALA A 213 -8.98 11.06 10.52
C ALA A 213 -8.77 12.15 9.46
N SER A 214 -8.08 11.81 8.37
CA SER A 214 -7.85 12.74 7.26
C SER A 214 -9.15 13.20 6.58
N THR A 215 -10.19 12.36 6.50
CA THR A 215 -11.49 12.78 5.93
C THR A 215 -12.36 13.52 6.94
N PHE A 216 -12.40 13.08 8.20
CA PHE A 216 -13.10 13.78 9.28
C PHE A 216 -12.54 15.17 9.53
N ASN A 217 -11.24 15.39 9.28
CA ASN A 217 -10.60 16.69 9.41
C ASN A 217 -11.25 17.79 8.53
N ASN A 218 -11.97 17.41 7.48
CA ASN A 218 -12.69 18.35 6.60
C ASN A 218 -14.10 18.69 7.09
N LEU A 219 -14.59 18.04 8.14
CA LEU A 219 -15.90 18.34 8.74
C LEU A 219 -15.82 19.67 9.48
N LYS A 220 -16.71 20.60 9.12
CA LYS A 220 -16.84 21.90 9.82
C LYS A 220 -17.66 21.79 11.10
N THR A 221 -18.71 20.97 11.07
CA THR A 221 -19.58 20.68 12.20
C THR A 221 -19.70 19.18 12.42
N LEU A 222 -20.12 18.79 13.62
CA LEU A 222 -20.52 17.42 13.91
C LEU A 222 -21.68 17.00 12.98
N PRO A 223 -21.71 15.74 12.50
CA PRO A 223 -22.85 15.23 11.75
C PRO A 223 -24.17 15.44 12.50
N ASN A 224 -25.19 15.98 11.82
CA ASN A 224 -26.51 16.29 12.37
C ASN A 224 -26.51 17.32 13.53
N SER A 225 -25.50 18.17 13.63
CA SER A 225 -25.39 19.23 14.64
C SER A 225 -24.74 20.49 14.06
N ASP A 226 -25.00 21.65 14.69
CA ASP A 226 -24.36 22.93 14.39
C ASP A 226 -23.06 23.15 15.19
N GLU A 227 -22.71 22.22 16.07
CA GLU A 227 -21.48 22.26 16.87
C GLU A 227 -20.25 22.17 15.96
N LEU A 228 -19.35 23.15 16.06
CA LEU A 228 -18.12 23.20 15.28
C LEU A 228 -17.12 22.13 15.77
N THR A 229 -16.50 21.43 14.84
CA THR A 229 -15.45 20.44 15.17
C THR A 229 -14.14 21.10 15.61
N GLU A 230 -13.90 22.32 15.11
CA GLU A 230 -12.64 23.05 15.17
C GLU A 230 -11.45 22.29 14.55
N PHE A 231 -11.72 21.38 13.61
CA PHE A 231 -10.69 20.71 12.80
C PHE A 231 -10.20 21.62 11.65
N GLY A 232 -9.67 21.04 10.58
CA GLY A 232 -9.03 21.78 9.49
C GLY A 232 -7.52 21.88 9.65
N PHE A 233 -6.89 20.85 10.22
CA PHE A 233 -5.44 20.75 10.33
C PHE A 233 -4.78 20.47 8.98
N GLY A 234 -3.53 20.90 8.78
CA GLY A 234 -2.77 20.65 7.55
C GLY A 234 -2.23 19.22 7.43
N ILE A 235 -3.13 18.24 7.40
CA ILE A 235 -2.78 16.82 7.18
C ILE A 235 -2.40 16.66 5.71
N LYS A 236 -1.10 16.47 5.45
CA LYS A 236 -0.55 16.33 4.11
C LYS A 236 -0.27 14.88 3.73
N SER A 237 -0.16 13.99 4.71
CA SER A 237 0.28 12.61 4.47
C SER A 237 -0.38 11.60 5.39
N VAL A 238 -0.74 10.46 4.82
CA VAL A 238 -1.24 9.28 5.52
C VAL A 238 -0.34 8.10 5.17
N VAL A 239 0.09 7.36 6.19
CA VAL A 239 0.88 6.13 6.03
C VAL A 239 0.15 4.99 6.74
N ALA A 240 -0.21 3.96 5.99
CA ALA A 240 -0.98 2.82 6.45
C ALA A 240 -0.12 1.55 6.43
N LEU A 241 0.13 0.97 7.61
CA LEU A 241 0.94 -0.24 7.78
C LEU A 241 0.00 -1.45 7.97
N ALA A 242 -0.02 -2.37 7.01
CA ALA A 242 -0.89 -3.54 6.97
C ALA A 242 -2.35 -3.22 7.40
N PRO A 243 -3.02 -2.24 6.77
CA PRO A 243 -4.24 -1.67 7.32
C PRO A 243 -5.47 -2.54 7.08
N MET A 244 -6.46 -2.43 7.97
CA MET A 244 -7.86 -2.73 7.64
C MET A 244 -8.37 -1.74 6.57
N ASP A 245 -9.43 -2.12 5.86
CA ASP A 245 -10.21 -1.19 5.03
C ASP A 245 -11.70 -1.54 5.06
N GLY A 246 -12.56 -0.55 5.29
CA GLY A 246 -14.01 -0.66 5.15
C GLY A 246 -14.76 -1.14 6.39
N GLN A 247 -14.14 -1.16 7.57
CA GLN A 247 -14.86 -1.38 8.84
C GLN A 247 -15.70 -0.16 9.21
N TYR A 248 -15.25 1.04 8.85
CA TYR A 248 -16.07 2.26 8.89
C TYR A 248 -16.56 2.65 7.49
N GLN A 249 -17.79 3.16 7.41
CA GLN A 249 -18.35 3.73 6.18
C GLN A 249 -19.02 5.06 6.51
N HIS A 250 -18.73 6.07 5.69
CA HIS A 250 -19.45 7.33 5.71
C HIS A 250 -20.89 7.11 5.20
N ALA A 251 -21.77 8.08 5.43
CA ALA A 251 -23.15 8.04 4.93
C ALA A 251 -23.23 7.79 3.40
N ASN A 252 -22.25 8.30 2.65
CA ASN A 252 -22.18 8.21 1.19
C ASN A 252 -21.30 7.04 0.70
N GLY A 253 -20.91 6.11 1.58
CA GLY A 253 -20.15 4.90 1.24
C GLY A 253 -18.75 4.84 1.84
N LYS A 254 -17.85 4.12 1.14
CA LYS A 254 -16.47 3.90 1.60
C LYS A 254 -15.68 5.21 1.70
N ASN A 255 -14.65 5.22 2.53
CA ASN A 255 -13.75 6.37 2.69
C ASN A 255 -13.02 6.71 1.39
N VAL A 256 -13.03 8.00 1.01
CA VAL A 256 -12.34 8.55 -0.17
C VAL A 256 -11.39 9.63 0.33
N LEU A 257 -10.09 9.42 0.12
CA LEU A 257 -9.07 10.43 0.42
C LEU A 257 -8.93 11.38 -0.76
N ARG A 258 -8.90 12.69 -0.49
CA ARG A 258 -8.67 13.72 -1.51
C ARG A 258 -7.48 14.58 -1.11
N ASN A 259 -6.62 14.88 -2.07
CA ASN A 259 -5.53 15.86 -1.95
C ASN A 259 -4.66 15.62 -0.70
N THR A 260 -4.35 14.35 -0.43
CA THR A 260 -3.53 13.88 0.68
C THR A 260 -2.60 12.80 0.15
N ASN A 261 -1.30 12.91 0.44
CA ASN A 261 -0.34 11.88 0.05
C ASN A 261 -0.64 10.58 0.80
N TYR A 262 -0.55 9.42 0.13
CA TYR A 262 -0.88 8.13 0.76
C TYR A 262 0.18 7.07 0.50
N LEU A 263 0.76 6.51 1.56
CA LEU A 263 1.62 5.32 1.50
C LEU A 263 0.92 4.14 2.16
N VAL A 264 0.93 2.98 1.52
CA VAL A 264 0.54 1.71 2.15
C VAL A 264 1.65 0.67 2.04
N LEU A 265 2.01 0.06 3.17
CA LEU A 265 2.93 -1.07 3.25
C LEU A 265 2.14 -2.31 3.67
N GLN A 266 2.27 -3.43 2.94
CA GLN A 266 1.59 -4.69 3.28
C GLN A 266 2.58 -5.86 3.30
N GLY A 267 2.42 -6.74 4.28
CA GLY A 267 3.15 -8.00 4.32
C GLY A 267 2.47 -9.08 3.48
N GLY A 268 3.23 -9.79 2.66
CA GLY A 268 2.72 -10.92 1.89
C GLY A 268 2.39 -12.14 2.76
N HIS A 269 3.00 -12.26 3.93
CA HIS A 269 2.67 -13.28 4.93
C HIS A 269 1.99 -12.64 6.14
N ASP A 270 1.19 -11.60 5.91
CA ASP A 270 0.23 -11.15 6.89
C ASP A 270 -0.79 -12.26 7.15
N ALA A 271 -0.96 -12.67 8.39
CA ALA A 271 -1.90 -13.72 8.80
C ALA A 271 -3.09 -13.18 9.62
N ASP A 272 -3.13 -11.87 9.87
CA ASP A 272 -4.27 -11.19 10.50
C ASP A 272 -5.13 -10.54 9.40
N VAL A 273 -4.48 -9.70 8.59
CA VAL A 273 -5.03 -9.01 7.42
C VAL A 273 -4.46 -9.68 6.17
N TYR A 274 -4.79 -10.96 6.01
CA TYR A 274 -4.13 -11.78 4.99
C TYR A 274 -4.37 -11.29 3.56
N GLN A 275 -5.40 -10.48 3.32
CA GLN A 275 -5.69 -9.83 2.05
C GLN A 275 -5.06 -8.43 2.01
N PHE A 276 -4.61 -7.96 0.85
CA PHE A 276 -4.09 -6.59 0.73
C PHE A 276 -5.19 -5.52 0.76
N LEU A 277 -5.94 -5.38 1.86
CA LEU A 277 -7.10 -4.49 1.98
C LEU A 277 -6.75 -3.01 1.74
N GLY A 278 -5.55 -2.58 2.16
CA GLY A 278 -5.08 -1.21 1.98
C GLY A 278 -4.93 -0.76 0.51
N SER A 279 -4.86 -1.69 -0.46
CA SER A 279 -4.87 -1.34 -1.89
C SER A 279 -6.20 -0.71 -2.31
N GLN A 280 -7.30 -1.05 -1.63
CA GLN A 280 -8.62 -0.48 -1.93
C GLN A 280 -8.71 0.99 -1.49
N GLN A 281 -8.10 1.38 -0.36
CA GLN A 281 -8.01 2.78 0.04
C GLN A 281 -7.03 3.55 -0.85
N TRP A 282 -5.94 2.92 -1.29
CA TRP A 282 -5.04 3.48 -2.31
C TRP A 282 -5.79 3.83 -3.60
N GLN A 283 -6.69 2.94 -4.07
CA GLN A 283 -7.50 3.20 -5.26
C GLN A 283 -8.43 4.42 -5.06
N ARG A 284 -9.02 4.53 -3.86
CA ARG A 284 -9.91 5.64 -3.48
C ARG A 284 -9.17 6.88 -2.96
N THR A 285 -7.90 7.03 -3.32
CA THR A 285 -7.11 8.27 -3.08
C THR A 285 -7.01 9.05 -4.38
N LEU A 286 -7.56 10.26 -4.38
CA LEU A 286 -7.78 11.09 -5.57
C LEU A 286 -7.08 12.45 -5.42
N PHE A 287 -6.57 12.99 -6.52
CA PHE A 287 -5.93 14.30 -6.59
C PHE A 287 -6.69 15.16 -7.61
N ASP A 288 -7.23 16.30 -7.16
CA ASP A 288 -8.14 17.13 -7.97
C ASP A 288 -8.01 18.65 -7.78
N ASP A 289 -7.06 19.13 -6.95
CA ASP A 289 -6.85 20.56 -6.71
C ASP A 289 -5.67 21.17 -7.49
N GLY A 290 -4.93 20.35 -8.25
CA GLY A 290 -3.77 20.77 -9.05
C GLY A 290 -2.43 20.86 -8.30
N ASN A 291 -2.36 20.48 -7.02
CA ASN A 291 -1.10 20.46 -6.26
C ASN A 291 -0.30 19.14 -6.45
N ASP A 292 0.97 19.17 -6.02
CA ASP A 292 1.89 18.02 -6.07
C ASP A 292 1.54 16.99 -4.98
N TYR A 293 1.00 15.83 -5.38
CA TYR A 293 0.76 14.67 -4.51
C TYR A 293 1.32 13.38 -5.09
N VAL A 294 1.50 12.41 -4.21
CA VAL A 294 1.90 11.04 -4.52
C VAL A 294 1.09 10.05 -3.68
N LYS A 295 0.67 8.95 -4.32
CA LYS A 295 0.20 7.75 -3.64
C LYS A 295 1.05 6.56 -4.04
N HIS A 296 1.39 5.72 -3.07
CA HIS A 296 2.30 4.62 -3.25
C HIS A 296 1.87 3.40 -2.43
N SER A 297 1.94 2.24 -3.05
CA SER A 297 1.62 0.94 -2.47
C SER A 297 2.84 0.04 -2.61
N ILE A 298 3.25 -0.58 -1.52
CA ILE A 298 4.40 -1.48 -1.48
C ILE A 298 4.00 -2.78 -0.79
N TYR A 299 4.01 -3.87 -1.57
CA TYR A 299 3.81 -5.21 -1.09
C TYR A 299 5.14 -5.90 -0.84
N ILE A 300 5.35 -6.39 0.37
CA ILE A 300 6.62 -6.94 0.84
C ILE A 300 6.45 -8.43 1.05
N TYR A 301 7.02 -9.24 0.16
CA TYR A 301 6.66 -10.65 0.04
C TYR A 301 6.78 -11.44 1.36
N LYS A 302 7.91 -11.35 2.06
CA LYS A 302 8.18 -12.11 3.30
C LYS A 302 7.89 -11.34 4.59
N ALA A 303 7.29 -10.16 4.52
CA ALA A 303 6.85 -9.44 5.72
C ALA A 303 5.55 -10.05 6.27
N ASN A 304 5.37 -9.95 7.58
CA ASN A 304 4.14 -10.36 8.28
C ASN A 304 3.42 -9.14 8.87
N HIS A 305 2.30 -9.38 9.57
CA HIS A 305 1.54 -8.31 10.20
C HIS A 305 2.29 -7.69 11.38
N ILE A 306 2.69 -8.51 12.37
CA ILE A 306 3.13 -8.03 13.69
C ILE A 306 4.42 -7.22 13.68
N ASN A 307 5.36 -7.50 12.77
CA ASN A 307 6.71 -6.92 12.80
C ASN A 307 6.78 -5.43 12.38
N PHE A 308 5.64 -4.79 12.09
CA PHE A 308 5.56 -3.32 11.98
C PHE A 308 5.52 -2.63 13.36
N ASN A 309 5.12 -3.36 14.41
CA ASN A 309 5.01 -2.89 15.79
C ASN A 309 5.98 -3.69 16.68
N GLN A 310 6.86 -3.00 17.41
CA GLN A 310 7.86 -3.64 18.28
C GLN A 310 7.26 -4.39 19.46
N ASP A 311 6.11 -3.94 19.97
CA ASP A 311 5.37 -4.63 21.04
C ASP A 311 5.00 -6.06 20.63
N MET A 312 4.55 -6.21 19.38
CA MET A 312 4.14 -7.51 18.85
C MET A 312 5.31 -8.31 18.23
N SER A 313 6.49 -7.72 18.03
CA SER A 313 7.56 -8.30 17.21
C SER A 313 8.22 -9.57 17.77
N ASN A 314 8.03 -9.85 19.06
CA ASN A 314 8.47 -11.11 19.70
C ASN A 314 7.31 -12.10 19.92
N ASP A 315 6.08 -11.73 19.53
CA ASP A 315 4.92 -12.58 19.63
C ASP A 315 5.03 -13.70 18.60
N THR A 316 4.98 -14.95 19.06
CA THR A 316 4.76 -16.09 18.16
C THR A 316 3.28 -16.38 18.06
N HIS A 317 2.54 -15.33 17.71
CA HIS A 317 1.09 -15.28 17.61
C HIS A 317 0.51 -16.41 16.75
N TRP A 318 1.25 -16.80 15.70
CA TRP A 318 0.82 -17.76 14.70
C TRP A 318 1.70 -19.01 14.65
N GLY A 319 1.09 -20.17 14.85
CA GLY A 319 1.71 -21.48 14.62
C GLY A 319 2.53 -21.99 15.80
N GLU A 320 2.36 -23.27 16.14
CA GLU A 320 2.92 -23.88 17.36
C GLU A 320 4.41 -24.25 17.25
N SER A 321 4.92 -24.52 16.04
CA SER A 321 6.30 -25.00 15.80
C SER A 321 7.25 -23.91 15.26
N LYS A 322 6.77 -22.65 15.19
CA LYS A 322 7.49 -21.47 14.68
C LYS A 322 8.01 -21.62 13.25
N LYS A 323 7.54 -22.58 12.45
CA LYS A 323 7.98 -22.78 11.05
C LYS A 323 7.52 -21.62 10.17
N PHE A 324 6.39 -21.02 10.50
CA PHE A 324 5.78 -19.89 9.85
C PHE A 324 6.72 -18.70 9.90
N TYR A 325 7.29 -18.37 11.06
CA TYR A 325 8.21 -17.24 11.20
C TYR A 325 9.61 -17.50 10.61
N LYS A 326 10.10 -18.74 10.59
CA LYS A 326 11.46 -19.06 10.10
C LYS A 326 11.70 -18.73 8.62
N LYS A 327 10.65 -18.61 7.83
CA LYS A 327 10.70 -18.29 6.39
C LYS A 327 10.44 -16.82 6.06
N LEU A 328 10.20 -15.99 7.08
CA LEU A 328 9.81 -14.58 6.96
C LEU A 328 10.98 -13.65 7.25
N LEU A 329 10.78 -12.36 7.01
CA LEU A 329 11.69 -11.33 7.48
C LEU A 329 11.75 -11.37 9.02
N SER A 330 12.95 -11.26 9.57
CA SER A 330 13.12 -11.04 11.01
C SER A 330 12.53 -9.69 11.41
N PRO A 331 12.14 -9.50 12.69
CA PRO A 331 11.61 -8.22 13.16
C PRO A 331 12.51 -7.03 12.79
N ARG A 332 13.82 -7.16 13.00
CA ARG A 332 14.80 -6.12 12.64
C ARG A 332 14.83 -5.81 11.15
N GLN A 333 14.68 -6.82 10.27
CA GLN A 333 14.66 -6.61 8.83
C GLN A 333 13.40 -5.86 8.38
N GLN A 334 12.23 -6.21 8.92
CA GLN A 334 10.98 -5.53 8.61
C GLN A 334 10.91 -4.12 9.23
N GLU A 335 11.46 -3.94 10.43
CA GLU A 335 11.61 -2.62 11.07
C GLU A 335 12.52 -1.71 10.22
N GLN A 336 13.69 -2.21 9.79
CA GLN A 336 14.60 -1.47 8.91
C GLN A 336 13.93 -1.05 7.61
N LEU A 337 13.15 -1.94 7.01
CA LEU A 337 12.36 -1.65 5.82
C LEU A 337 11.32 -0.56 6.08
N THR A 338 10.60 -0.65 7.20
CA THR A 338 9.60 0.33 7.59
C THR A 338 10.24 1.69 7.78
N LYS A 339 11.38 1.76 8.48
CA LYS A 339 12.16 3.01 8.64
C LYS A 339 12.53 3.64 7.30
N VAL A 340 12.98 2.86 6.33
CA VAL A 340 13.38 3.36 5.01
C VAL A 340 12.17 3.96 4.27
N PHE A 341 11.10 3.20 4.07
CA PHE A 341 9.97 3.64 3.26
C PHE A 341 9.19 4.77 3.94
N VAL A 342 8.93 4.66 5.25
CA VAL A 342 8.22 5.70 6.00
C VAL A 342 9.01 7.00 6.00
N SER A 343 10.29 6.98 6.37
CA SER A 343 11.07 8.23 6.46
C SER A 343 11.32 8.87 5.10
N ALA A 344 11.54 8.07 4.05
CA ALA A 344 11.66 8.58 2.68
C ALA A 344 10.36 9.26 2.21
N PHE A 345 9.21 8.64 2.48
CA PHE A 345 7.91 9.19 2.12
C PHE A 345 7.59 10.46 2.89
N ILE A 346 7.82 10.49 4.20
CA ILE A 346 7.60 11.69 5.03
C ILE A 346 8.50 12.85 4.58
N ASP A 347 9.79 12.60 4.31
CA ASP A 347 10.70 13.62 3.81
C ASP A 347 10.29 14.13 2.42
N LEU A 348 9.79 13.25 1.54
CA LEU A 348 9.27 13.61 0.23
C LEU A 348 8.05 14.54 0.36
N THR A 349 7.09 14.20 1.21
CA THR A 349 5.75 14.82 1.21
C THR A 349 5.61 16.00 2.17
N LEU A 350 6.38 16.04 3.27
CA LEU A 350 6.36 17.17 4.21
C LEU A 350 7.47 18.18 3.93
N LEU A 351 8.64 17.73 3.45
CA LEU A 351 9.79 18.61 3.19
C LEU A 351 10.07 18.84 1.70
N GLY A 352 9.35 18.19 0.79
CA GLY A 352 9.51 18.37 -0.66
C GLY A 352 10.82 17.79 -1.21
N LYS A 353 11.45 16.84 -0.52
CA LYS A 353 12.71 16.21 -0.94
C LYS A 353 12.47 15.20 -2.07
N LYS A 354 12.31 15.71 -3.30
CA LYS A 354 11.95 14.95 -4.51
C LYS A 354 12.94 13.82 -4.84
N GLU A 355 14.17 13.89 -4.35
CA GLU A 355 15.17 12.83 -4.49
C GLU A 355 14.73 11.49 -3.86
N TYR A 356 13.83 11.50 -2.87
CA TYR A 356 13.28 10.30 -2.24
C TYR A 356 12.19 9.61 -3.06
N GLU A 357 11.66 10.24 -4.11
CA GLU A 357 10.65 9.63 -4.97
C GLU A 357 11.20 8.39 -5.71
N ASN A 358 12.43 8.48 -6.23
CA ASN A 358 13.07 7.36 -6.90
C ASN A 358 13.41 6.22 -5.93
N ILE A 359 13.72 6.53 -4.68
CA ILE A 359 13.98 5.52 -3.63
C ILE A 359 12.73 4.67 -3.39
N LEU A 360 11.57 5.31 -3.35
CA LEU A 360 10.29 4.63 -3.16
C LEU A 360 9.99 3.72 -4.36
N ARG A 361 10.19 4.19 -5.59
CA ARG A 361 9.95 3.40 -6.81
C ARG A 361 10.93 2.24 -6.99
N ARG A 362 12.21 2.45 -6.71
CA ARG A 362 13.31 1.49 -6.89
C ARG A 362 14.27 1.57 -5.69
N PRO A 363 13.95 0.86 -4.60
CA PRO A 363 14.74 0.97 -3.37
C PRO A 363 16.17 0.45 -3.57
N PRO A 364 17.21 1.22 -3.19
CA PRO A 364 18.59 0.80 -3.35
C PRO A 364 18.96 -0.21 -2.24
N ILE A 365 18.67 -1.49 -2.48
CA ILE A 365 18.70 -2.57 -1.48
C ILE A 365 20.00 -2.59 -0.66
N ALA A 366 21.15 -2.63 -1.34
CA ALA A 366 22.45 -2.72 -0.68
C ALA A 366 22.87 -1.42 0.02
N GLU A 367 22.52 -0.26 -0.54
CA GLU A 367 22.88 1.05 0.02
C GLU A 367 22.13 1.32 1.33
N PHE A 368 20.87 0.89 1.41
CA PHE A 368 20.01 1.16 2.56
C PHE A 368 19.88 0.00 3.55
N ASP A 369 20.68 -1.05 3.39
CA ASP A 369 20.67 -2.24 4.24
C ASP A 369 19.26 -2.89 4.29
N LEU A 370 18.58 -2.90 3.15
CA LEU A 370 17.29 -3.57 3.01
C LEU A 370 17.49 -5.08 2.82
N PRO A 371 16.58 -5.92 3.35
CA PRO A 371 16.68 -7.34 3.13
C PRO A 371 16.57 -7.68 1.64
N LYS A 372 17.19 -8.77 1.21
CA LYS A 372 17.01 -9.28 -0.15
C LYS A 372 15.66 -10.00 -0.24
N ASP A 373 14.63 -9.25 -0.59
CA ASP A 373 13.26 -9.74 -0.75
C ASP A 373 12.53 -9.05 -1.91
N ILE A 374 11.41 -9.63 -2.35
CA ILE A 374 10.60 -9.08 -3.46
C ILE A 374 9.70 -7.97 -2.94
N TYR A 375 9.84 -6.79 -3.53
CA TYR A 375 9.00 -5.62 -3.28
C TYR A 375 8.22 -5.29 -4.54
N VAL A 376 6.89 -5.40 -4.46
CA VAL A 376 6.01 -5.03 -5.57
C VAL A 376 5.46 -3.64 -5.30
N SER A 377 5.77 -2.70 -6.19
CA SER A 377 5.47 -1.28 -6.03
C SER A 377 4.44 -0.82 -7.06
N ARG A 378 3.35 -0.17 -6.62
CA ARG A 378 2.39 0.57 -7.46
C ARG A 378 2.33 2.01 -7.01
N TYR A 379 2.58 2.96 -7.90
CA TYR A 379 2.63 4.38 -7.54
C TYR A 379 1.95 5.26 -8.60
N ILE A 380 1.38 6.37 -8.16
CA ILE A 380 0.79 7.42 -9.00
C ILE A 380 1.11 8.78 -8.36
N THR A 381 1.42 9.79 -9.18
CA THR A 381 1.55 11.19 -8.73
C THR A 381 0.47 12.06 -9.35
N SER A 382 0.27 13.28 -8.86
CA SER A 382 -0.62 14.28 -9.50
C SER A 382 -0.24 14.61 -10.94
N ALA A 383 1.00 14.33 -11.36
CA ALA A 383 1.46 14.53 -12.72
C ALA A 383 0.98 13.42 -13.69
N PHE A 384 0.34 12.37 -13.18
CA PHE A 384 -0.18 11.26 -13.99
C PHE A 384 -1.34 11.71 -14.88
N GLN A 385 -1.11 11.62 -16.19
CA GLN A 385 -2.10 11.88 -17.22
C GLN A 385 -2.73 10.55 -17.63
N LEU A 386 -3.97 10.32 -17.20
CA LEU A 386 -4.72 9.08 -17.46
C LEU A 386 -5.06 8.93 -18.94
N ILE A 387 -4.72 7.77 -19.51
CA ILE A 387 -5.19 7.30 -20.83
C ILE A 387 -6.38 6.34 -20.64
N GLU A 388 -6.20 5.29 -19.83
CA GLU A 388 -7.23 4.29 -19.55
C GLU A 388 -6.99 3.59 -18.21
N ASN A 389 -8.06 3.41 -17.43
CA ASN A 389 -8.08 2.70 -16.14
C ASN A 389 -9.30 1.78 -16.00
N PHE A 390 -10.06 1.57 -17.09
CA PHE A 390 -11.16 0.61 -17.18
C PHE A 390 -12.35 0.84 -16.23
N GLU A 391 -12.41 2.00 -15.56
CA GLU A 391 -13.50 2.34 -14.63
C GLU A 391 -14.80 2.77 -15.35
N VAL A 392 -14.68 3.27 -16.58
CA VAL A 392 -15.83 3.69 -17.39
C VAL A 392 -16.26 2.56 -18.34
N LEU A 393 -17.27 1.79 -17.94
CA LEU A 393 -17.77 0.61 -18.68
C LEU A 393 -18.68 0.95 -19.88
N ASN A 394 -18.60 2.17 -20.42
CA ASN A 394 -19.59 2.65 -21.40
C ASN A 394 -19.39 2.00 -22.79
N THR A 395 -20.44 1.37 -23.32
CA THR A 395 -20.44 0.48 -24.50
C THR A 395 -20.28 1.18 -25.86
N ASP A 396 -20.40 2.51 -25.92
CA ASP A 396 -20.52 3.24 -27.20
C ASP A 396 -19.20 3.79 -27.75
N ARG A 397 -18.07 3.62 -27.05
CA ARG A 397 -16.75 3.98 -27.57
C ARG A 397 -15.77 2.84 -27.32
N LYS A 398 -15.51 2.04 -28.36
CA LYS A 398 -14.39 1.08 -28.42
C LYS A 398 -13.06 1.84 -28.36
N ARG A 399 -12.66 2.33 -27.17
CA ARG A 399 -11.42 3.12 -26.97
C ARG A 399 -10.17 2.29 -27.09
N TYR A 400 -10.31 0.98 -26.87
CA TYR A 400 -9.22 0.03 -26.96
C TYR A 400 -9.66 -1.24 -27.70
N LYS A 401 -8.67 -2.00 -28.17
CA LYS A 401 -8.80 -3.26 -28.90
C LYS A 401 -7.76 -4.25 -28.40
N VAL A 402 -8.05 -5.54 -28.54
CA VAL A 402 -7.10 -6.61 -28.26
C VAL A 402 -6.93 -7.46 -29.52
N PHE A 403 -5.70 -7.80 -29.85
CA PHE A 403 -5.36 -8.69 -30.96
C PHE A 403 -4.60 -9.91 -30.44
N VAL A 404 -4.76 -11.03 -31.15
CA VAL A 404 -3.98 -12.26 -30.95
C VAL A 404 -3.55 -12.72 -32.33
N ASP A 405 -2.24 -12.82 -32.59
CA ASP A 405 -1.66 -13.06 -33.92
C ASP A 405 -2.32 -12.21 -35.01
N ASP A 406 -2.33 -10.88 -34.81
CA ASP A 406 -2.96 -9.87 -35.68
C ASP A 406 -4.47 -10.01 -35.91
N GLN A 407 -5.15 -10.94 -35.23
CA GLN A 407 -6.60 -11.09 -35.30
C GLN A 407 -7.28 -10.33 -34.15
N GLU A 408 -8.12 -9.34 -34.48
CA GLU A 408 -8.90 -8.59 -33.49
C GLU A 408 -9.84 -9.55 -32.74
N GLN A 409 -9.71 -9.57 -31.42
CA GLN A 409 -10.48 -10.44 -30.55
C GLN A 409 -11.76 -9.74 -30.07
N LEU A 410 -12.82 -9.89 -30.85
CA LEU A 410 -14.15 -9.35 -30.52
C LEU A 410 -14.70 -10.05 -29.26
N GLY A 411 -14.84 -9.29 -28.16
CA GLY A 411 -15.40 -9.79 -26.89
C GLY A 411 -14.41 -10.45 -25.94
N MET A 412 -13.11 -10.51 -26.26
CA MET A 412 -12.06 -11.05 -25.39
C MET A 412 -11.39 -10.10 -24.39
N PRO A 413 -11.50 -8.75 -24.43
CA PRO A 413 -11.09 -7.99 -23.26
C PRO A 413 -12.16 -8.12 -22.18
N SER A 414 -11.93 -9.00 -21.20
CA SER A 414 -12.78 -9.05 -20.03
C SER A 414 -12.30 -7.96 -19.07
N ILE A 415 -13.00 -6.83 -19.07
CA ILE A 415 -12.91 -5.95 -17.90
C ILE A 415 -13.55 -6.73 -16.75
N VAL A 416 -12.74 -7.01 -15.73
CA VAL A 416 -13.16 -7.74 -14.53
C VAL A 416 -12.87 -6.90 -13.29
N LYS A 417 -13.51 -7.24 -12.18
CA LYS A 417 -13.09 -6.70 -10.88
C LYS A 417 -11.72 -7.27 -10.53
N GLU A 418 -10.81 -6.40 -10.10
CA GLU A 418 -9.61 -6.83 -9.41
C GLU A 418 -10.04 -7.56 -8.14
N ARG A 419 -9.40 -8.72 -7.88
CA ARG A 419 -9.72 -9.58 -6.74
C ARG A 419 -8.49 -9.79 -5.87
N LEU A 420 -8.70 -9.66 -4.56
CA LEU A 420 -7.71 -10.04 -3.56
C LEU A 420 -7.80 -11.54 -3.24
N ARG A 421 -6.99 -11.99 -2.28
CA ARG A 421 -6.99 -13.38 -1.79
C ARG A 421 -8.41 -13.84 -1.46
N GLY A 422 -8.73 -15.08 -1.83
CA GLY A 422 -10.04 -15.66 -1.60
C GLY A 422 -11.14 -15.16 -2.53
N GLY A 423 -10.79 -14.38 -3.57
CA GLY A 423 -11.73 -13.90 -4.57
C GLY A 423 -12.54 -12.68 -4.12
N VAL A 424 -12.07 -11.94 -3.12
CA VAL A 424 -12.74 -10.72 -2.67
C VAL A 424 -12.58 -9.62 -3.72
N ASP A 425 -13.71 -9.21 -4.30
CA ASP A 425 -13.75 -8.12 -5.27
C ASP A 425 -13.34 -6.80 -4.61
N THR A 426 -12.48 -6.06 -5.29
CA THR A 426 -12.16 -4.67 -4.96
C THR A 426 -13.09 -3.73 -5.74
N PRO A 427 -13.10 -2.42 -5.42
CA PRO A 427 -13.79 -1.43 -6.26
C PRO A 427 -13.18 -1.32 -7.67
N ASN A 428 -11.91 -1.69 -7.85
CA ASN A 428 -11.12 -1.46 -9.05
C ASN A 428 -11.53 -2.39 -10.20
N ASN A 429 -11.59 -1.86 -11.40
CA ASN A 429 -11.81 -2.63 -12.62
C ASN A 429 -10.49 -2.75 -13.40
N VAL A 430 -10.18 -3.93 -13.90
CA VAL A 430 -8.93 -4.20 -14.61
C VAL A 430 -9.18 -4.95 -15.92
N LEU A 431 -8.31 -4.74 -16.89
CA LEU A 431 -8.32 -5.52 -18.12
C LEU A 431 -7.60 -6.85 -17.88
N ALA A 432 -8.32 -7.97 -17.96
CA ALA A 432 -7.73 -9.30 -17.92
C ALA A 432 -7.39 -9.81 -19.32
N LEU A 433 -6.15 -10.28 -19.51
CA LEU A 433 -5.67 -10.88 -20.75
C LEU A 433 -5.18 -12.31 -20.51
N LYS A 434 -5.56 -13.23 -21.40
CA LYS A 434 -4.96 -14.57 -21.49
C LYS A 434 -3.87 -14.55 -22.54
N LEU A 435 -2.65 -14.85 -22.13
CA LEU A 435 -1.48 -14.89 -22.98
C LEU A 435 -1.09 -16.34 -23.24
N LYS A 436 -0.79 -16.66 -24.50
CA LYS A 436 -0.36 -17.98 -24.92
C LYS A 436 1.12 -17.97 -25.28
N LYS A 437 1.80 -19.05 -24.97
CA LYS A 437 3.21 -19.27 -25.26
C LYS A 437 3.50 -19.03 -26.74
N GLN A 438 4.46 -18.14 -27.00
CA GLN A 438 4.97 -17.81 -28.35
C GLN A 438 3.89 -17.28 -29.31
N ILE A 439 2.78 -16.79 -28.78
CA ILE A 439 1.70 -16.15 -29.53
C ILE A 439 1.67 -14.69 -29.09
N GLU A 440 1.71 -13.76 -30.04
CA GLU A 440 1.66 -12.35 -29.72
C GLU A 440 0.21 -11.98 -29.36
N THR A 441 0.01 -11.44 -28.16
CA THR A 441 -1.23 -10.80 -27.75
C THR A 441 -0.95 -9.31 -27.57
N SER A 442 -1.71 -8.44 -28.22
CA SER A 442 -1.51 -6.99 -28.13
C SER A 442 -2.75 -6.24 -27.67
N PHE A 443 -2.54 -5.22 -26.86
CA PHE A 443 -3.54 -4.26 -26.41
C PHE A 443 -3.28 -2.92 -27.09
N GLN A 444 -4.28 -2.40 -27.81
CA GLN A 444 -4.21 -1.12 -28.49
C GLN A 444 -5.19 -0.13 -27.88
N VAL A 445 -4.73 1.08 -27.54
CA VAL A 445 -5.58 2.17 -27.04
C VAL A 445 -5.27 3.48 -27.76
N LYS A 446 -6.32 4.24 -28.05
CA LYS A 446 -6.21 5.57 -28.66
C LYS A 446 -5.74 6.59 -27.63
N LEU A 447 -4.68 7.34 -27.94
CA LEU A 447 -4.24 8.48 -27.13
C LEU A 447 -5.09 9.70 -27.51
N ALA A 448 -6.26 9.85 -26.88
CA ALA A 448 -7.11 11.00 -27.14
C ALA A 448 -6.42 12.30 -26.67
N GLN A 449 -6.34 13.31 -27.54
CA GLN A 449 -5.99 14.70 -27.22
C GLN A 449 -4.50 15.02 -26.92
N MET A 450 -3.55 14.22 -27.38
CA MET A 450 -2.13 14.58 -27.26
C MET A 450 -1.49 14.77 -28.64
N ASP A 451 -0.92 15.95 -28.87
CA ASP A 451 -0.01 16.20 -29.98
C ASP A 451 1.29 15.40 -29.76
N GLY A 452 1.97 14.99 -30.84
CA GLY A 452 3.22 14.23 -30.75
C GLY A 452 4.30 14.97 -29.95
N SER A 453 4.37 16.30 -30.11
CA SER A 453 5.25 17.16 -29.31
C SER A 453 4.97 17.13 -27.80
N ALA A 454 3.74 16.77 -27.40
CA ALA A 454 3.30 16.74 -26.02
C ALA A 454 3.66 15.43 -25.29
N ILE A 455 4.18 14.42 -25.98
CA ILE A 455 4.56 13.13 -25.37
C ILE A 455 6.07 12.86 -25.38
N ASP A 456 6.84 13.60 -26.18
CA ASP A 456 8.30 13.46 -26.22
C ASP A 456 8.94 13.83 -24.86
N ASP A 457 10.04 13.16 -24.51
CA ASP A 457 10.75 13.29 -23.23
C ASP A 457 9.91 12.98 -21.97
N LYS A 458 8.74 12.35 -22.13
CA LYS A 458 7.90 11.88 -21.02
C LYS A 458 8.10 10.39 -20.78
N PHE A 459 7.39 9.86 -19.78
CA PHE A 459 7.36 8.43 -19.52
C PHE A 459 5.96 7.84 -19.68
N LEU A 460 5.83 6.77 -20.46
CA LEU A 460 4.66 5.90 -20.45
C LEU A 460 4.68 5.08 -19.16
N THR A 461 3.51 4.93 -18.54
CA THR A 461 3.35 4.09 -17.35
C THR A 461 2.07 3.27 -17.43
N PHE A 462 2.13 2.05 -16.91
CA PHE A 462 0.95 1.22 -16.65
C PHE A 462 1.20 0.28 -15.48
N ALA A 463 0.12 -0.20 -14.87
CA ALA A 463 0.17 -1.21 -13.83
C ALA A 463 -0.11 -2.60 -14.42
N ILE A 464 0.63 -3.61 -13.98
CA ILE A 464 0.49 -4.99 -14.44
C ILE A 464 0.65 -5.99 -13.30
N ALA A 465 -0.11 -7.08 -13.30
CA ALA A 465 0.08 -8.21 -12.40
C ALA A 465 -0.15 -9.53 -13.11
N VAL A 466 0.51 -10.59 -12.63
CA VAL A 466 0.21 -11.97 -13.02
C VAL A 466 -0.99 -12.47 -12.21
N LEU A 467 -2.03 -12.93 -12.91
CA LEU A 467 -3.23 -13.51 -12.29
C LEU A 467 -3.08 -15.02 -12.06
N GLY A 468 -2.32 -15.71 -12.91
CA GLY A 468 -2.02 -17.14 -12.80
C GLY A 468 -1.36 -17.71 -14.06
N SER A 469 -0.80 -18.93 -13.95
CA SER A 469 -0.28 -19.71 -15.07
C SER A 469 -0.99 -21.06 -15.19
N GLU A 470 -1.18 -21.55 -16.41
CA GLU A 470 -1.71 -22.92 -16.62
C GLU A 470 -0.65 -23.98 -16.27
N ASP A 471 0.63 -23.65 -16.47
CA ASP A 471 1.78 -24.39 -15.93
C ASP A 471 1.85 -24.20 -14.41
N LYS A 472 1.08 -25.02 -13.69
CA LYS A 472 1.12 -25.10 -12.24
C LYS A 472 2.52 -25.54 -11.80
N ARG A 473 3.15 -24.73 -10.94
CA ARG A 473 4.25 -25.13 -10.03
C ARG A 473 5.64 -25.36 -10.65
N GLU A 474 5.92 -24.91 -11.87
CA GLU A 474 7.30 -24.99 -12.35
C GLU A 474 8.16 -23.83 -11.86
N CYS A 475 9.20 -24.20 -11.11
CA CYS A 475 10.19 -23.30 -10.58
C CYS A 475 11.12 -22.75 -11.67
N ARG A 476 10.74 -21.68 -12.37
CA ARG A 476 11.54 -21.10 -13.47
C ARG A 476 11.77 -19.61 -13.29
N PRO A 477 12.94 -19.08 -13.72
CA PRO A 477 13.14 -17.64 -13.85
C PRO A 477 12.04 -17.09 -14.75
N TYR A 478 11.24 -16.18 -14.21
CA TYR A 478 10.15 -15.57 -14.93
C TYR A 478 10.44 -14.08 -15.09
N ASN A 479 10.38 -13.60 -16.32
CA ASN A 479 10.60 -12.21 -16.65
C ASN A 479 9.60 -11.77 -17.71
N LEU A 480 8.34 -11.52 -17.31
CA LEU A 480 7.35 -10.96 -18.24
C LEU A 480 7.85 -9.69 -18.90
N LEU A 481 8.70 -8.91 -18.22
CA LEU A 481 9.14 -7.63 -18.73
C LEU A 481 9.86 -7.80 -20.07
N SER A 482 10.71 -8.82 -20.24
CA SER A 482 11.38 -9.09 -21.52
C SER A 482 10.45 -9.54 -22.65
N ASP A 483 9.23 -9.94 -22.30
CA ASP A 483 8.24 -10.43 -23.26
C ASP A 483 7.29 -9.30 -23.71
N ILE A 484 7.46 -8.08 -23.19
CA ILE A 484 6.66 -6.91 -23.56
C ILE A 484 7.36 -6.17 -24.71
N LYS A 485 6.55 -5.59 -25.60
CA LYS A 485 6.98 -4.63 -26.61
C LYS A 485 6.03 -3.45 -26.61
N ILE A 486 6.58 -2.23 -26.65
CA ILE A 486 5.79 -0.99 -26.75
C ILE A 486 5.98 -0.40 -28.13
N GLU A 487 4.87 -0.20 -28.81
CA GLU A 487 4.83 0.54 -30.06
C GLU A 487 3.86 1.70 -29.94
N ILE A 488 4.28 2.87 -30.39
CA ILE A 488 3.38 3.99 -30.64
C ILE A 488 3.41 4.24 -32.13
N PHE A 489 2.24 4.30 -32.77
CA PHE A 489 2.15 4.54 -34.20
C PHE A 489 1.03 5.53 -34.53
N ASN A 490 1.21 6.23 -35.65
CA ASN A 490 0.23 7.10 -36.28
C ASN A 490 -0.09 6.59 -37.70
N LYS A 491 -0.86 7.34 -38.48
CA LYS A 491 -1.20 6.97 -39.87
C LYS A 491 0.01 6.87 -40.81
N HIS A 492 1.16 7.43 -40.43
CA HIS A 492 2.40 7.46 -41.20
C HIS A 492 3.37 6.32 -40.85
N GLY A 493 3.05 5.53 -39.82
CA GLY A 493 3.84 4.39 -39.38
C GLY A 493 4.19 4.45 -37.90
N VAL A 494 5.17 3.64 -37.51
CA VAL A 494 5.64 3.52 -36.13
C VAL A 494 6.49 4.74 -35.78
N VAL A 495 6.10 5.46 -34.72
CA VAL A 495 6.81 6.62 -34.18
C VAL A 495 7.63 6.27 -32.94
N ILE A 496 7.33 5.16 -32.26
CA ILE A 496 8.14 4.55 -31.19
C ILE A 496 8.10 3.04 -31.34
N ASN A 497 9.26 2.41 -31.26
CA ASN A 497 9.41 0.95 -31.23
C ASN A 497 10.45 0.58 -30.18
N GLN A 498 10.00 0.11 -29.02
CA GLN A 498 10.88 -0.21 -27.90
C GLN A 498 10.62 -1.62 -27.37
N ASP A 499 11.70 -2.42 -27.38
CA ASP A 499 11.75 -3.73 -26.76
C ASP A 499 12.36 -3.65 -25.35
N PHE A 500 11.87 -4.47 -24.42
CA PHE A 500 12.43 -4.56 -23.08
C PHE A 500 13.68 -5.42 -23.02
N THR A 501 14.83 -4.77 -23.17
CA THR A 501 16.13 -5.38 -22.87
C THR A 501 16.42 -5.37 -21.36
N SER A 502 15.80 -6.32 -20.65
CA SER A 502 16.27 -6.98 -19.40
C SER A 502 16.89 -6.14 -18.25
N GLN A 503 16.31 -4.99 -17.88
CA GLN A 503 16.72 -4.27 -16.65
C GLN A 503 15.74 -4.38 -15.46
N GLY A 504 14.81 -5.34 -15.48
CA GLY A 504 13.90 -5.62 -14.37
C GLY A 504 13.08 -6.89 -14.61
N SER A 505 12.17 -7.19 -13.67
CA SER A 505 11.16 -8.25 -13.81
C SER A 505 9.81 -7.75 -13.26
N ILE A 506 8.73 -8.21 -13.87
CA ILE A 506 7.39 -8.11 -13.28
C ILE A 506 7.25 -9.26 -12.29
N SER A 507 6.81 -8.94 -11.08
CA SER A 507 6.64 -9.96 -10.04
C SER A 507 5.82 -11.15 -10.55
N PRO A 508 6.26 -12.40 -10.30
CA PRO A 508 5.39 -13.55 -10.50
C PRO A 508 4.20 -13.47 -9.53
N LEU A 509 3.22 -14.37 -9.70
CA LEU A 509 2.16 -14.55 -8.72
C LEU A 509 2.78 -15.07 -7.41
N LEU A 510 2.90 -14.17 -6.43
CA LEU A 510 3.53 -14.47 -5.15
C LEU A 510 2.64 -15.42 -4.33
N THR A 511 3.27 -16.47 -3.79
CA THR A 511 2.59 -17.50 -3.00
C THR A 511 3.02 -17.41 -1.53
N SER A 512 2.07 -17.21 -0.64
CA SER A 512 2.30 -17.21 0.80
C SER A 512 2.03 -18.57 1.39
N ASP A 513 2.96 -19.03 2.22
CA ASP A 513 2.86 -20.32 2.86
C ASP A 513 2.27 -20.17 4.27
N TYR A 514 0.98 -20.47 4.42
CA TYR A 514 0.28 -20.52 5.71
C TYR A 514 0.10 -21.94 6.24
N SER A 515 0.76 -22.95 5.67
CA SER A 515 0.49 -24.37 5.95
C SER A 515 0.53 -24.75 7.44
N GLU A 516 1.34 -24.07 8.26
CA GLU A 516 1.35 -24.30 9.72
C GLU A 516 0.13 -23.73 10.45
N LEU A 517 -0.52 -22.72 9.87
CA LEU A 517 -1.67 -22.02 10.46
C LEU A 517 -2.99 -22.64 10.00
N GLU A 518 -2.94 -23.48 8.97
CA GLU A 518 -4.11 -24.17 8.43
C GLU A 518 -4.51 -25.37 9.29
N SER A 519 -5.82 -25.57 9.41
CA SER A 519 -6.43 -26.70 10.10
C SER A 519 -7.64 -27.20 9.29
N LYS A 520 -8.44 -28.12 9.85
CA LYS A 520 -9.68 -28.55 9.17
C LYS A 520 -10.69 -27.40 8.99
N ASP A 521 -10.68 -26.43 9.90
CA ASP A 521 -11.65 -25.34 9.96
C ASP A 521 -11.08 -23.99 9.48
N VAL A 522 -9.77 -23.91 9.26
CA VAL A 522 -9.07 -22.69 8.86
C VAL A 522 -8.21 -22.97 7.63
N SER A 523 -8.46 -22.25 6.53
CA SER A 523 -7.64 -22.29 5.33
C SER A 523 -7.39 -20.88 4.81
N TYR A 524 -6.19 -20.66 4.27
CA TYR A 524 -5.78 -19.37 3.72
C TYR A 524 -5.57 -19.48 2.21
N PRO A 525 -6.23 -18.63 1.41
CA PRO A 525 -5.89 -18.49 0.01
C PRO A 525 -4.42 -18.05 -0.13
N PRO A 526 -3.57 -18.79 -0.85
CA PRO A 526 -2.13 -18.58 -0.79
C PRO A 526 -1.64 -17.45 -1.70
N THR A 527 -2.49 -16.90 -2.57
CA THR A 527 -2.07 -15.99 -3.66
C THR A 527 -3.12 -14.90 -3.90
N GLU A 528 -2.66 -13.73 -4.30
CA GLU A 528 -3.45 -12.64 -4.88
C GLU A 528 -2.61 -11.91 -5.93
N PRO A 529 -3.22 -11.40 -7.00
CA PRO A 529 -2.53 -10.54 -7.94
C PRO A 529 -2.13 -9.22 -7.26
N ILE A 530 -0.88 -8.80 -7.46
CA ILE A 530 -0.38 -7.51 -6.96
C ILE A 530 0.05 -6.66 -8.16
N LEU A 531 -0.71 -5.60 -8.43
CA LEU A 531 -0.40 -4.64 -9.50
C LEU A 531 0.95 -3.96 -9.23
N GLN A 532 1.82 -3.95 -10.24
CA GLN A 532 3.13 -3.32 -10.24
C GLN A 532 3.16 -2.22 -11.30
N THR A 533 3.58 -1.01 -10.94
CA THR A 533 3.80 0.06 -11.93
C THR A 533 5.07 -0.20 -12.71
N VAL A 534 4.97 -0.09 -14.04
CA VAL A 534 6.11 -0.13 -14.96
C VAL A 534 6.18 1.18 -15.73
N ILE A 535 7.39 1.65 -15.99
CA ILE A 535 7.67 3.00 -16.51
C ILE A 535 8.65 2.90 -17.68
N PHE A 536 8.38 3.65 -18.74
CA PHE A 536 9.14 3.61 -19.99
C PHE A 536 9.39 5.01 -20.53
N PRO A 537 10.65 5.38 -20.83
CA PRO A 537 10.92 6.65 -21.49
C PRO A 537 10.29 6.64 -22.89
N ILE A 538 9.69 7.75 -23.26
CA ILE A 538 9.12 8.00 -24.58
C ILE A 538 10.17 8.81 -25.35
N GLU A 539 10.79 8.20 -26.36
CA GLU A 539 11.74 8.85 -27.26
C GLU A 539 11.21 8.70 -28.69
N LEU A 540 10.76 9.80 -29.31
CA LEU A 540 10.19 9.75 -30.66
C LEU A 540 11.27 9.49 -31.72
N ILE A 541 10.97 8.57 -32.66
CA ILE A 541 11.87 8.23 -33.78
C ILE A 541 11.87 9.34 -34.86
N ALA A 542 10.80 10.15 -34.94
CA ALA A 542 10.67 11.26 -35.89
C ALA A 542 9.77 12.37 -35.31
N GLU A 543 10.07 13.64 -35.66
CA GLU A 543 9.22 14.78 -35.32
C GLU A 543 7.79 14.57 -35.85
N ASN A 544 6.85 14.33 -34.93
CA ASN A 544 5.45 14.21 -35.27
C ASN A 544 4.77 15.59 -35.13
N ASN A 545 4.75 16.35 -36.23
CA ASN A 545 4.05 17.64 -36.33
C ASN A 545 2.54 17.50 -36.66
N SER A 546 1.95 16.33 -36.44
CA SER A 546 0.59 16.04 -36.92
C SER A 546 -0.43 15.93 -35.78
N THR A 547 -1.63 16.47 -36.04
CA THR A 547 -2.85 16.24 -35.25
C THR A 547 -3.44 14.83 -35.47
N ASP A 548 -2.62 13.88 -35.93
CA ASP A 548 -3.11 12.56 -36.30
C ASP A 548 -3.40 11.71 -35.07
N GLU A 549 -4.32 10.76 -35.25
CA GLU A 549 -4.63 9.80 -34.21
C GLU A 549 -3.39 8.94 -33.90
N ILE A 550 -2.97 8.98 -32.64
CA ILE A 550 -1.87 8.17 -32.11
C ILE A 550 -2.46 6.96 -31.38
N ILE A 551 -1.92 5.78 -31.68
CA ILE A 551 -2.30 4.53 -31.04
C ILE A 551 -1.10 4.02 -30.23
N LEU A 552 -1.34 3.74 -28.96
CA LEU A 552 -0.43 3.00 -28.10
C LEU A 552 -0.75 1.51 -28.24
N ASN A 553 0.25 0.72 -28.59
CA ASN A 553 0.22 -0.73 -28.67
C ASN A 553 1.18 -1.33 -27.64
N ILE A 554 0.64 -2.19 -26.78
CA ILE A 554 1.39 -2.96 -25.79
C ILE A 554 1.25 -4.43 -26.20
N SER A 555 2.30 -5.01 -26.77
CA SER A 555 2.35 -6.41 -27.20
C SER A 555 3.04 -7.27 -26.15
N PHE A 556 2.57 -8.51 -26.02
CA PHE A 556 3.10 -9.54 -25.12
C PHE A 556 3.34 -10.83 -25.90
N THR A 557 4.56 -11.38 -25.82
CA THR A 557 4.91 -12.66 -26.46
C THR A 557 5.57 -13.57 -25.43
N PRO A 558 4.81 -14.20 -24.53
CA PRO A 558 5.38 -14.89 -23.39
C PRO A 558 6.05 -16.21 -23.78
N ASN A 559 6.96 -16.67 -22.94
CA ASN A 559 7.58 -17.98 -23.07
C ASN A 559 6.72 -19.15 -22.53
N GLN A 560 5.56 -18.86 -21.93
CA GLN A 560 4.62 -19.82 -21.33
C GLN A 560 3.18 -19.29 -21.30
N ASP A 561 2.21 -20.18 -21.10
CA ASP A 561 0.79 -19.82 -21.00
C ASP A 561 0.48 -19.17 -19.64
N MET A 562 -0.24 -18.05 -19.66
CA MET A 562 -0.56 -17.32 -18.44
C MET A 562 -1.71 -16.34 -18.58
N SER A 563 -2.16 -15.79 -17.46
CA SER A 563 -3.10 -14.68 -17.41
C SER A 563 -2.50 -13.50 -16.66
N ILE A 564 -2.73 -12.31 -17.18
CA ILE A 564 -2.30 -11.04 -16.59
C ILE A 564 -3.49 -10.11 -16.43
N ILE A 565 -3.33 -9.10 -15.58
CA ILE A 565 -4.22 -7.95 -15.49
C ILE A 565 -3.45 -6.66 -15.76
N LEU A 566 -4.08 -5.71 -16.43
CA LEU A 566 -3.57 -4.38 -16.76
C LEU A 566 -4.48 -3.30 -16.18
N ASP A 567 -3.87 -2.19 -15.75
CA ASP A 567 -4.55 -1.03 -15.18
C ASP A 567 -3.66 0.24 -15.28
N ASP A 568 -4.18 1.40 -14.88
CA ASP A 568 -3.47 2.68 -14.74
C ASP A 568 -2.59 3.07 -15.93
N ILE A 569 -3.10 2.95 -17.15
CA ILE A 569 -2.36 3.31 -18.36
C ILE A 569 -2.36 4.82 -18.48
N GLY A 570 -1.17 5.43 -18.53
CA GLY A 570 -1.03 6.88 -18.56
C GLY A 570 0.39 7.34 -18.88
N ILE A 571 0.58 8.66 -18.80
CA ILE A 571 1.86 9.32 -19.07
C ILE A 571 2.23 10.19 -17.87
N VAL A 572 3.51 10.21 -17.51
CA VAL A 572 4.08 11.09 -16.49
C VAL A 572 5.24 11.90 -17.06
N ARG A 573 5.54 13.04 -16.44
CA ARG A 573 6.73 13.84 -16.77
C ARG A 573 8.01 13.21 -16.22
#